data_AF-A0AB35W133-F1
#
_entry.id   AF-A0AB35W133-F1
#
_cell.length_a   1.000
_cell.length_b   1.000
_cell.length_c   1.000
_cell.angle_alpha   90.00
_cell.angle_beta   90.00
_cell.angle_gamma   90.00
#
_symmetry.space_group_name_H-M   'P 1'
#
loop_
_entity.id
_entity.type
_entity.pdbx_description
1 polymer ?
#
loop_
_entity_poly.entity_id
_entity_poly.type
_entity_poly.pdbx_seq_one_letter_code
_entity_poly.pdbx_strand_id
1 'polypeptide(L)'
;MENYGDFKDHISYKKPYLSITLNDELELYFNCLKVDGVNPFYVTQPEVLLHNLLSNTTSKISISEVFNYLTQATWWPSPHHQKATNYWLDNLVTAEKIPQILQSALSFSSPLIKSELLSLVTDRPFHPFAHSKGELAPLTTQKEIEVYWWAFKKDDVINNMESIPHKELLLSEVEESFITNKMRQLSEDYLALPLLETQHRYLKFDENKYEGIDLNHVTTIGLPTSSLRTLIHNANPTLHLKLSTNAKTLGAIRSMPGRYLMNGHTAYDFLNEVINETALIKNRLFLSNETHWWVLGKQEPIVKNLGVIGCQVRHLPNFCQDKNVTPITMSALSCTYVDPWETLGVEGDKWTLLKDLSVHFIQTFLTLWVKGIMPECHGQNTMVCYESNNLKCFILRDHDTLRICTTAIEESGFTPPIYTIDTSTPNNLIFTKNEDLFNYFITLGIQINLYPIALATLKYTDRTESDFWEMVQDIIQDFIETQPISERTKSQIQTYLFDNKTWPFKQLLTPLLAQESDSTGMPSKIGTTPNPYHSLSVSSYETMDI
;
A
#
# COMPACT_ATOMS: atom_id res chain seq x y z
N MET A 1 -11.85 -3.73 12.91
CA MET A 1 -12.14 -5.16 12.64
C MET A 1 -13.04 -5.39 11.41
N GLU A 2 -13.29 -4.41 10.51
CA GLU A 2 -14.03 -4.64 9.25
C GLU A 2 -15.44 -5.28 9.38
N ASN A 3 -16.08 -5.14 10.55
CA ASN A 3 -17.28 -5.89 10.95
C ASN A 3 -17.14 -7.42 10.89
N TYR A 4 -15.94 -7.93 11.14
CA TYR A 4 -15.65 -9.36 11.19
C TYR A 4 -16.35 -10.04 12.37
N GLY A 5 -17.17 -11.06 12.10
CA GLY A 5 -17.99 -11.71 13.14
C GLY A 5 -19.03 -10.78 13.73
N ASP A 6 -19.64 -9.92 12.90
CA ASP A 6 -20.62 -8.92 13.32
C ASP A 6 -20.12 -8.02 14.46
N PHE A 7 -18.80 -7.77 14.49
CA PHE A 7 -18.11 -7.01 15.54
C PHE A 7 -18.81 -5.72 15.96
N LYS A 8 -19.46 -5.00 15.04
CA LYS A 8 -20.19 -3.75 15.35
C LYS A 8 -21.39 -3.97 16.29
N ASP A 9 -22.01 -5.15 16.27
CA ASP A 9 -23.16 -5.48 17.12
C ASP A 9 -22.72 -5.83 18.55
N HIS A 10 -21.41 -6.04 18.75
CA HIS A 10 -20.80 -6.40 20.01
C HIS A 10 -20.03 -5.26 20.68
N ILE A 11 -20.08 -4.05 20.10
CA ILE A 11 -19.49 -2.86 20.70
C ILE A 11 -20.54 -1.94 21.30
N SER A 12 -20.23 -1.35 22.45
CA SER A 12 -21.06 -0.33 23.08
C SER A 12 -20.21 0.78 23.70
N TYR A 13 -20.71 2.01 23.71
CA TYR A 13 -20.02 3.12 24.38
C TYR A 13 -20.50 3.23 25.82
N LYS A 14 -19.63 2.89 26.77
CA LYS A 14 -19.86 2.99 28.23
C LYS A 14 -18.89 4.01 28.80
N LYS A 15 -19.18 5.30 28.63
CA LYS A 15 -18.28 6.42 28.97
C LYS A 15 -17.54 6.17 30.31
N PRO A 16 -16.19 6.19 30.35
CA PRO A 16 -15.26 6.64 29.30
C PRO A 16 -14.76 5.53 28.34
N TYR A 17 -15.40 4.36 28.31
CA TYR A 17 -14.91 3.19 27.59
C TYR A 17 -15.67 2.90 26.30
N LEU A 18 -14.95 2.40 25.31
CA LEU A 18 -15.51 1.50 24.31
C LEU A 18 -15.49 0.09 24.92
N SER A 19 -16.67 -0.48 25.13
CA SER A 19 -16.84 -1.86 25.55
C SER A 19 -16.98 -2.77 24.33
N ILE A 20 -16.30 -3.90 24.36
CA ILE A 20 -16.46 -5.00 23.41
C ILE A 20 -16.92 -6.22 24.20
N THR A 21 -18.16 -6.63 24.01
CA THR A 21 -18.72 -7.83 24.66
C THR A 21 -18.11 -9.07 24.01
N LEU A 22 -17.47 -9.94 24.81
CA LEU A 22 -16.86 -11.18 24.32
C LEU A 22 -17.84 -12.35 24.42
N ASN A 23 -18.54 -12.44 25.55
CA ASN A 23 -19.53 -13.46 25.88
C ASN A 23 -20.42 -12.97 27.04
N ASP A 24 -21.23 -13.85 27.62
CA ASP A 24 -22.15 -13.51 28.72
C ASP A 24 -21.44 -13.08 30.02
N GLU A 25 -20.13 -13.31 30.14
CA GLU A 25 -19.35 -13.07 31.37
C GLU A 25 -18.31 -11.97 31.23
N LEU A 26 -17.76 -11.74 30.03
CA LEU A 26 -16.56 -10.94 29.82
C LEU A 26 -16.74 -9.83 28.78
N GLU A 27 -16.17 -8.66 29.10
CA GLU A 27 -16.04 -7.53 28.17
C GLU A 27 -14.59 -7.00 28.16
N LEU A 28 -14.15 -6.51 27.00
CA LEU A 28 -12.92 -5.71 26.91
C LEU A 28 -13.27 -4.23 26.93
N TYR A 29 -12.60 -3.45 27.78
CA TYR A 29 -12.74 -2.01 27.83
C TYR A 29 -11.49 -1.32 27.30
N PHE A 30 -11.70 -0.37 26.39
CA PHE A 30 -10.70 0.54 25.86
C PHE A 30 -11.09 1.96 26.23
N ASN A 31 -10.18 2.74 26.83
CA ASN A 31 -10.43 4.16 27.05
C ASN A 31 -10.68 4.85 25.71
N CYS A 32 -11.86 5.44 25.54
CA CYS A 32 -12.33 5.88 24.24
C CYS A 32 -13.05 7.23 24.34
N LEU A 33 -12.73 8.10 23.38
CA LEU A 33 -13.55 9.26 23.07
C LEU A 33 -14.50 8.87 21.94
N LYS A 34 -15.81 9.15 22.12
CA LYS A 34 -16.78 9.11 21.02
C LYS A 34 -16.88 10.51 20.43
N VAL A 35 -16.69 10.65 19.13
CA VAL A 35 -16.86 11.90 18.38
C VAL A 35 -17.83 11.70 17.22
N ASP A 36 -18.35 12.79 16.68
CA ASP A 36 -19.14 12.77 15.45
C ASP A 36 -18.21 12.55 14.25
N GLY A 37 -18.54 11.60 13.38
CA GLY A 37 -17.71 11.24 12.23
C GLY A 37 -18.02 9.85 11.68
N VAL A 38 -17.41 9.49 10.55
CA VAL A 38 -17.59 8.16 9.94
C VAL A 38 -16.97 7.07 10.82
N ASN A 39 -15.89 7.38 11.52
CA ASN A 39 -15.27 6.52 12.53
C ASN A 39 -15.37 7.18 13.91
N PRO A 40 -16.44 6.91 14.68
CA PRO A 40 -16.75 7.71 15.86
C PRO A 40 -15.90 7.36 17.10
N PHE A 41 -15.15 6.26 17.10
CA PHE A 41 -14.46 5.75 18.29
C PHE A 41 -12.94 5.94 18.21
N TYR A 42 -12.39 6.75 19.11
CA TYR A 42 -10.96 7.04 19.21
C TYR A 42 -10.40 6.51 20.53
N VAL A 43 -9.53 5.50 20.47
CA VAL A 43 -8.81 4.99 21.64
C VAL A 43 -7.82 6.05 22.12
N THR A 44 -7.90 6.42 23.39
CA THR A 44 -7.15 7.55 23.98
C THR A 44 -6.02 7.11 24.89
N GLN A 45 -6.04 5.87 25.36
CA GLN A 45 -4.99 5.31 26.23
C GLN A 45 -4.63 3.90 25.77
N PRO A 46 -3.36 3.48 25.96
CA PRO A 46 -2.89 2.16 25.56
C PRO A 46 -3.40 1.03 26.49
N GLU A 47 -3.95 1.38 27.65
CA GLU A 47 -4.43 0.41 28.63
C GLU A 47 -5.71 -0.29 28.14
N VAL A 48 -5.71 -1.62 28.23
CA VAL A 48 -6.88 -2.45 27.97
C VAL A 48 -7.27 -3.14 29.26
N LEU A 49 -8.56 -3.11 29.56
CA LEU A 49 -9.11 -3.74 30.76
C LEU A 49 -10.01 -4.91 30.37
N LEU A 50 -9.96 -5.98 31.13
CA LEU A 50 -10.92 -7.08 31.09
C LEU A 50 -11.91 -6.89 32.24
N HIS A 51 -13.18 -6.79 31.91
CA HIS A 51 -14.26 -6.66 32.87
C HIS A 51 -15.04 -7.97 32.95
N ASN A 52 -15.20 -8.51 34.17
CA ASN A 52 -16.06 -9.65 34.43
C ASN A 52 -17.41 -9.17 34.98
N LEU A 53 -18.48 -9.45 34.24
CA LEU A 53 -19.85 -9.03 34.53
C LEU A 53 -20.44 -9.74 35.75
N LEU A 54 -20.06 -10.99 36.00
CA LEU A 54 -20.58 -11.80 37.10
C LEU A 54 -20.00 -11.35 38.46
N SER A 55 -18.69 -11.10 38.51
CA SER A 55 -18.02 -10.66 39.73
C SER A 55 -17.96 -9.13 39.86
N ASN A 56 -18.33 -8.39 38.82
CA ASN A 56 -18.20 -6.93 38.72
C ASN A 56 -16.75 -6.46 39.03
N THR A 57 -15.77 -7.22 38.55
CA THR A 57 -14.34 -6.91 38.74
C THR A 57 -13.70 -6.55 37.42
N THR A 58 -12.78 -5.58 37.46
CA THR A 58 -12.01 -5.15 36.29
C THR A 58 -10.53 -5.35 36.56
N SER A 59 -9.82 -5.98 35.63
CA SER A 59 -8.38 -6.17 35.68
C SER A 59 -7.71 -5.62 34.43
N LYS A 60 -6.48 -5.15 34.54
CA LYS A 60 -5.66 -4.76 33.40
C LYS A 60 -5.10 -6.01 32.73
N ILE A 61 -5.13 -6.05 31.40
CA ILE A 61 -4.50 -7.11 30.60
C ILE A 61 -3.37 -6.53 29.74
N SER A 62 -2.46 -7.39 29.28
CA SER A 62 -1.44 -6.98 28.33
C SER A 62 -2.07 -6.71 26.95
N ILE A 63 -1.53 -5.74 26.21
CA ILE A 63 -1.93 -5.51 24.82
C ILE A 63 -1.72 -6.76 23.95
N SER A 64 -0.71 -7.58 24.26
CA SER A 64 -0.43 -8.86 23.58
C SER A 64 -1.55 -9.90 23.75
N GLU A 65 -2.39 -9.78 24.79
CA GLU A 65 -3.46 -10.73 25.10
C GLU A 65 -4.79 -10.36 24.44
N VAL A 66 -4.93 -9.15 23.91
CA VAL A 66 -6.19 -8.65 23.32
C VAL A 66 -6.79 -9.64 22.30
N PHE A 67 -5.96 -10.13 21.37
CA PHE A 67 -6.44 -11.09 20.37
C PHE A 67 -6.70 -12.50 20.93
N ASN A 68 -6.12 -12.87 22.07
CA ASN A 68 -6.49 -14.12 22.75
C ASN A 68 -7.93 -14.05 23.25
N TYR A 69 -8.35 -12.90 23.77
CA TYR A 69 -9.72 -12.67 24.21
C TYR A 69 -10.69 -12.51 23.03
N LEU A 70 -10.34 -11.70 22.02
CA LEU A 70 -11.20 -11.51 20.85
C LEU A 70 -11.46 -12.82 20.09
N THR A 71 -10.45 -13.67 19.94
CA THR A 71 -10.61 -14.97 19.24
C THR A 71 -11.40 -16.01 20.02
N GLN A 72 -11.62 -15.79 21.33
CA GLN A 72 -12.45 -16.65 22.18
C GLN A 72 -13.87 -16.11 22.34
N ALA A 73 -14.19 -14.96 21.74
CA ALA A 73 -15.52 -14.38 21.79
C ALA A 73 -16.54 -15.32 21.10
N THR A 74 -17.77 -15.34 21.60
CA THR A 74 -18.83 -16.23 21.08
C THR A 74 -19.23 -15.93 19.64
N TRP A 75 -18.96 -14.71 19.18
CA TRP A 75 -19.24 -14.23 17.82
C TRP A 75 -18.05 -14.38 16.85
N TRP A 76 -16.88 -14.82 17.33
CA TRP A 76 -15.70 -14.97 16.47
C TRP A 76 -15.91 -16.09 15.42
N PRO A 77 -15.86 -15.80 14.11
CA PRO A 77 -16.38 -16.71 13.10
C PRO A 77 -15.35 -17.72 12.56
N SER A 78 -14.04 -17.46 12.69
CA SER A 78 -13.01 -18.37 12.15
C SER A 78 -12.51 -19.36 13.19
N PRO A 79 -12.38 -20.65 12.85
CA PRO A 79 -11.75 -21.64 13.73
C PRO A 79 -10.24 -21.43 13.89
N HIS A 80 -9.61 -20.57 13.08
CA HIS A 80 -8.15 -20.35 13.05
C HIS A 80 -7.70 -19.28 14.06
N HIS A 81 -8.09 -19.43 15.34
CA HIS A 81 -7.79 -18.46 16.40
C HIS A 81 -6.29 -18.13 16.49
N GLN A 82 -5.45 -19.17 16.44
CA GLN A 82 -4.00 -19.03 16.52
C GLN A 82 -3.40 -18.14 15.42
N LYS A 83 -4.00 -18.15 14.22
CA LYS A 83 -3.54 -17.34 13.09
C LYS A 83 -3.67 -15.84 13.40
N ALA A 84 -4.81 -15.44 13.95
CA ALA A 84 -5.05 -14.04 14.35
C ALA A 84 -4.14 -13.62 15.52
N THR A 85 -3.98 -14.48 16.53
CA THR A 85 -3.03 -14.23 17.63
C THR A 85 -1.60 -14.07 17.12
N ASN A 86 -1.14 -14.94 16.21
CA ASN A 86 0.21 -14.84 15.65
C ASN A 86 0.43 -13.54 14.87
N TYR A 87 -0.54 -13.14 14.03
CA TYR A 87 -0.46 -11.84 13.34
C TYR A 87 -0.42 -10.67 14.31
N TRP A 88 -1.18 -10.74 15.41
CA TRP A 88 -1.17 -9.71 16.43
C TRP A 88 0.19 -9.60 17.13
N LEU A 89 0.77 -10.73 17.54
CA LEU A 89 2.08 -10.76 18.18
C LEU A 89 3.18 -10.26 17.24
N ASP A 90 3.17 -10.68 15.97
CA ASP A 90 4.10 -10.19 14.96
C ASP A 90 3.93 -8.69 14.67
N ASN A 91 2.68 -8.20 14.69
CA ASN A 91 2.38 -6.78 14.57
C ASN A 91 3.02 -5.96 15.71
N LEU A 92 2.99 -6.48 16.94
CA LEU A 92 3.60 -5.81 18.09
C LEU A 92 5.13 -5.73 18.01
N VAL A 93 5.80 -6.72 17.43
CA VAL A 93 7.27 -6.70 17.22
C VAL A 93 7.72 -5.48 16.43
N THR A 94 6.96 -5.09 15.41
CA THR A 94 7.25 -3.88 14.61
C THR A 94 6.71 -2.64 15.30
N ALA A 95 5.53 -2.70 15.92
CA ALA A 95 4.93 -1.55 16.60
C ALA A 95 5.82 -1.01 17.74
N GLU A 96 6.49 -1.88 18.49
CA GLU A 96 7.45 -1.49 19.54
C GLU A 96 8.63 -0.68 19.01
N LYS A 97 8.97 -0.83 17.71
CA LYS A 97 10.07 -0.12 17.05
C LYS A 97 9.65 1.22 16.45
N ILE A 98 8.34 1.54 16.40
CA ILE A 98 7.84 2.79 15.80
C ILE A 98 8.57 4.05 16.34
N PRO A 99 8.80 4.22 17.65
CA PRO A 99 9.54 5.38 18.15
C PRO A 99 10.94 5.50 17.56
N GLN A 100 11.66 4.39 17.40
CA GLN A 100 12.99 4.34 16.79
C GLN A 100 12.92 4.68 15.29
N ILE A 101 11.94 4.13 14.56
CA ILE A 101 11.74 4.40 13.13
C ILE A 101 11.42 5.88 12.92
N LEU A 102 10.54 6.45 13.74
CA LEU A 102 10.18 7.86 13.71
C LEU A 102 11.39 8.76 13.99
N GLN A 103 12.16 8.45 15.03
CA GLN A 103 13.40 9.19 15.33
C GLN A 103 14.38 9.12 14.15
N SER A 104 14.52 7.96 13.51
CA SER A 104 15.34 7.80 12.31
C SER A 104 14.83 8.66 11.17
N ALA A 105 13.52 8.66 10.90
CA ALA A 105 12.90 9.49 9.86
C ALA A 105 13.22 10.98 10.05
N LEU A 106 13.07 11.48 11.27
CA LEU A 106 13.33 12.87 11.63
C LEU A 106 14.82 13.26 11.49
N SER A 107 15.74 12.28 11.49
CA SER A 107 17.17 12.53 11.31
C SER A 107 17.60 12.71 9.84
N PHE A 108 16.77 12.31 8.88
CA PHE A 108 17.10 12.45 7.45
C PHE A 108 16.68 13.81 6.91
N SER A 109 17.56 14.42 6.10
CA SER A 109 17.25 15.65 5.37
C SER A 109 16.47 15.41 4.07
N SER A 110 16.64 14.23 3.44
CA SER A 110 15.94 13.87 2.21
C SER A 110 14.44 13.68 2.45
N PRO A 111 13.55 14.47 1.81
CA PRO A 111 12.11 14.31 1.93
C PRO A 111 11.62 12.95 1.47
N LEU A 112 12.23 12.39 0.42
CA LEU A 112 11.90 11.06 -0.09
C LEU A 112 12.11 9.98 0.97
N ILE A 113 13.33 9.92 1.54
CA ILE A 113 13.68 8.93 2.56
C ILE A 113 12.81 9.12 3.80
N LYS A 114 12.64 10.37 4.24
CA LYS A 114 11.78 10.69 5.38
C LYS A 114 10.35 10.21 5.15
N SER A 115 9.78 10.47 3.97
CA SER A 115 8.42 10.04 3.61
C SER A 115 8.27 8.52 3.58
N GLU A 116 9.27 7.77 3.14
CA GLU A 116 9.22 6.30 3.16
C GLU A 116 9.26 5.74 4.59
N LEU A 117 10.05 6.33 5.48
CA LEU A 117 10.10 5.92 6.88
C LEU A 117 8.82 6.31 7.64
N LEU A 118 8.24 7.49 7.37
CA LEU A 118 6.92 7.86 7.91
C LEU A 118 5.80 6.96 7.36
N SER A 119 5.92 6.54 6.10
CA SER A 119 5.01 5.55 5.50
C SER A 119 5.12 4.19 6.17
N LEU A 120 6.32 3.77 6.60
CA LEU A 120 6.51 2.55 7.38
C LEU A 120 5.93 2.66 8.81
N VAL A 121 6.05 3.84 9.44
CA VAL A 121 5.43 4.11 10.75
C VAL A 121 3.91 4.02 10.66
N THR A 122 3.33 4.60 9.61
CA THR A 122 1.87 4.65 9.44
C THR A 122 1.32 3.31 8.98
N ASP A 123 2.02 2.68 8.03
CA ASP A 123 1.62 1.48 7.33
C ASP A 123 0.21 1.56 6.72
N ARG A 124 -0.42 0.43 6.43
CA ARG A 124 -1.78 0.39 5.90
C ARG A 124 -2.78 0.94 6.93
N PRO A 125 -3.47 2.06 6.65
CA PRO A 125 -4.45 2.61 7.56
C PRO A 125 -5.62 1.64 7.79
N PHE A 126 -6.19 1.71 9.00
CA PHE A 126 -7.37 0.96 9.43
C PHE A 126 -7.26 -0.58 9.36
N HIS A 127 -6.05 -1.13 9.27
CA HIS A 127 -5.81 -2.57 9.29
C HIS A 127 -5.11 -3.00 10.60
N PRO A 128 -5.69 -3.89 11.42
CA PRO A 128 -5.17 -4.20 12.76
C PRO A 128 -3.82 -4.93 12.76
N PHE A 129 -3.47 -5.57 11.64
CA PHE A 129 -2.21 -6.29 11.48
C PHE A 129 -1.23 -5.62 10.51
N ALA A 130 -1.42 -4.33 10.20
CA ALA A 130 -0.62 -3.62 9.20
C ALA A 130 0.90 -3.78 9.42
N HIS A 131 1.34 -3.73 10.67
CA HIS A 131 2.74 -3.84 11.07
C HIS A 131 3.23 -5.27 11.25
N SER A 132 2.43 -6.29 10.90
CA SER A 132 2.91 -7.67 10.80
C SER A 132 3.83 -7.82 9.58
N LYS A 133 5.14 -7.89 9.84
CA LYS A 133 6.21 -7.91 8.83
C LYS A 133 6.92 -9.26 8.70
N GLY A 134 6.63 -10.22 9.57
CA GLY A 134 7.25 -11.54 9.57
C GLY A 134 8.78 -11.44 9.45
N GLU A 135 9.33 -12.18 8.48
CA GLU A 135 10.76 -12.28 8.24
C GLU A 135 11.42 -10.96 7.78
N LEU A 136 10.64 -9.93 7.42
CA LEU A 136 11.15 -8.59 7.08
C LEU A 136 11.21 -7.65 8.29
N ALA A 137 10.69 -8.04 9.45
CA ALA A 137 10.72 -7.20 10.66
C ALA A 137 12.13 -6.70 11.04
N PRO A 138 13.23 -7.45 10.82
CA PRO A 138 14.59 -6.93 11.06
C PRO A 138 14.97 -5.73 10.19
N LEU A 139 14.41 -5.61 8.98
CA LEU A 139 14.76 -4.53 8.04
C LEU A 139 14.19 -3.17 8.45
N THR A 140 13.17 -3.15 9.31
CA THR A 140 12.42 -1.94 9.69
C THR A 140 13.27 -0.84 10.34
N THR A 141 14.40 -1.20 10.97
CA THR A 141 15.29 -0.27 11.67
C THR A 141 16.69 -0.17 11.05
N GLN A 142 16.97 -0.95 10.00
CA GLN A 142 18.27 -0.95 9.35
C GLN A 142 18.42 0.25 8.43
N LYS A 143 19.62 0.84 8.43
CA LYS A 143 19.95 2.00 7.59
C LYS A 143 20.63 1.63 6.28
N GLU A 144 21.18 0.43 6.21
CA GLU A 144 21.92 -0.09 5.07
C GLU A 144 21.57 -1.56 4.96
N ILE A 145 21.02 -1.94 3.80
CA ILE A 145 20.66 -3.32 3.50
C ILE A 145 21.71 -3.91 2.57
N GLU A 146 22.21 -5.08 2.97
CA GLU A 146 23.07 -5.91 2.15
C GLU A 146 22.24 -6.81 1.23
N VAL A 147 22.72 -6.99 0.00
CA VAL A 147 22.21 -7.99 -0.94
C VAL A 147 23.26 -9.05 -1.23
N TYR A 148 22.81 -10.28 -1.43
CA TYR A 148 23.64 -11.45 -1.65
C TYR A 148 23.63 -11.81 -3.14
N TRP A 149 24.80 -12.04 -3.72
CA TRP A 149 24.91 -12.30 -5.16
C TRP A 149 24.96 -13.78 -5.49
N TRP A 150 24.06 -14.21 -6.37
CA TRP A 150 23.96 -15.59 -6.86
C TRP A 150 23.98 -15.63 -8.37
N ALA A 151 24.71 -16.58 -8.94
CA ALA A 151 24.74 -16.82 -10.37
C ALA A 151 23.79 -17.95 -10.78
N PHE A 152 23.05 -17.73 -11.85
CA PHE A 152 22.14 -18.70 -12.46
C PHE A 152 22.44 -18.80 -13.94
N LYS A 153 22.09 -19.92 -14.58
CA LYS A 153 22.17 -20.03 -16.04
C LYS A 153 21.24 -18.97 -16.65
N LYS A 154 21.74 -18.23 -17.64
CA LYS A 154 20.98 -17.22 -18.41
C LYS A 154 19.71 -17.82 -18.99
N ASP A 155 19.79 -19.08 -19.44
CA ASP A 155 18.66 -19.84 -19.94
C ASP A 155 17.61 -20.19 -18.89
N ASP A 156 17.84 -19.99 -17.60
CA ASP A 156 16.82 -20.17 -16.57
C ASP A 156 16.20 -18.83 -16.11
N VAL A 157 16.76 -17.69 -16.55
CA VAL A 157 16.30 -16.35 -16.15
C VAL A 157 15.41 -15.74 -17.25
N ILE A 158 14.16 -15.48 -16.90
CA ILE A 158 13.22 -14.71 -17.72
C ILE A 158 13.48 -13.23 -17.47
N ASN A 159 13.64 -12.44 -18.53
CA ASN A 159 13.83 -11.00 -18.49
C ASN A 159 13.41 -10.40 -19.84
N ASN A 160 13.38 -9.08 -19.92
CA ASN A 160 13.04 -8.32 -21.11
C ASN A 160 14.16 -7.34 -21.52
N MET A 161 15.38 -7.51 -21.01
CA MET A 161 16.49 -6.57 -21.16
C MET A 161 17.80 -7.29 -21.47
N GLU A 162 18.63 -6.72 -22.34
CA GLU A 162 20.00 -7.22 -22.55
C GLU A 162 20.95 -6.88 -21.38
N SER A 163 20.64 -5.82 -20.63
CA SER A 163 21.38 -5.40 -19.43
C SER A 163 21.31 -6.46 -18.33
N ILE A 164 22.26 -6.40 -17.40
CA ILE A 164 22.36 -7.30 -16.24
C ILE A 164 22.29 -6.49 -14.94
N PRO A 165 21.76 -7.06 -13.83
CA PRO A 165 21.44 -6.28 -12.64
C PRO A 165 22.59 -5.46 -12.06
N HIS A 166 23.79 -6.03 -11.92
CA HIS A 166 24.92 -5.31 -11.31
C HIS A 166 25.42 -4.12 -12.14
N LYS A 167 25.07 -4.02 -13.43
CA LYS A 167 25.39 -2.86 -14.28
C LYS A 167 24.36 -1.73 -14.15
N GLU A 168 23.15 -2.06 -13.69
CA GLU A 168 22.04 -1.12 -13.53
C GLU A 168 22.02 -0.48 -12.13
N LEU A 169 22.73 -1.07 -11.18
CA LEU A 169 22.66 -0.70 -9.76
C LEU A 169 23.65 0.38 -9.31
N LEU A 170 24.38 1.04 -10.22
CA LEU A 170 25.37 2.08 -9.90
C LEU A 170 26.34 1.65 -8.77
N LEU A 171 26.78 0.40 -8.81
CA LEU A 171 27.73 -0.14 -7.84
C LEU A 171 29.08 0.59 -7.92
N SER A 172 29.86 0.55 -6.85
CA SER A 172 31.23 1.05 -6.92
C SER A 172 32.07 0.21 -7.89
N GLU A 173 33.10 0.81 -8.51
CA GLU A 173 33.99 0.09 -9.43
C GLU A 173 34.61 -1.17 -8.78
N VAL A 174 34.83 -1.14 -7.47
CA VAL A 174 35.38 -2.26 -6.69
C VAL A 174 34.37 -3.41 -6.58
N GLU A 175 33.12 -3.11 -6.21
CA GLU A 175 32.05 -4.11 -6.08
C GLU A 175 31.72 -4.72 -7.45
N GLU A 176 31.59 -3.89 -8.47
CA GLU A 176 31.30 -4.32 -9.83
C GLU A 176 32.43 -5.21 -10.39
N SER A 177 33.69 -4.83 -10.15
CA SER A 177 34.85 -5.62 -10.54
C SER A 177 34.89 -6.97 -9.82
N PHE A 178 34.49 -7.04 -8.55
CA PHE A 178 34.44 -8.28 -7.80
C PHE A 178 33.42 -9.26 -8.40
N ILE A 179 32.19 -8.79 -8.63
CA ILE A 179 31.13 -9.59 -9.26
C ILE A 179 31.58 -10.03 -10.66
N THR A 180 32.12 -9.11 -11.46
CA THR A 180 32.62 -9.41 -12.81
C THR A 180 33.73 -10.48 -12.78
N ASN A 181 34.68 -10.41 -11.85
CA ASN A 181 35.75 -11.39 -11.74
C ASN A 181 35.24 -12.75 -11.28
N LYS A 182 34.27 -12.81 -10.37
CA LYS A 182 33.59 -14.07 -9.98
C LYS A 182 32.84 -14.67 -11.17
N MET A 183 32.12 -13.86 -11.93
CA MET A 183 31.39 -14.30 -13.11
C MET A 183 32.32 -14.82 -14.22
N ARG A 184 33.53 -14.23 -14.39
CA ARG A 184 34.55 -14.73 -15.34
C ARG A 184 35.12 -16.11 -14.97
N GLN A 185 35.02 -16.52 -13.71
CA GLN A 185 35.40 -17.87 -13.28
C GLN A 185 34.32 -18.90 -13.62
N LEU A 186 33.11 -18.44 -13.95
CA LEU A 186 32.01 -19.23 -14.48
C LEU A 186 32.00 -19.14 -16.02
N SER A 187 31.12 -19.88 -16.69
CA SER A 187 30.91 -19.71 -18.12
C SER A 187 30.15 -18.41 -18.42
N GLU A 188 30.25 -17.92 -19.66
CA GLU A 188 29.48 -16.77 -20.13
C GLU A 188 27.96 -17.04 -20.14
N ASP A 189 27.54 -18.28 -19.91
CA ASP A 189 26.13 -18.68 -19.84
C ASP A 189 25.48 -18.35 -18.50
N TYR A 190 26.19 -17.72 -17.56
CA TYR A 190 25.64 -17.34 -16.26
C TYR A 190 25.32 -15.83 -16.17
N LEU A 191 24.34 -15.51 -15.33
CA LEU A 191 23.95 -14.15 -14.94
C LEU A 191 23.82 -14.06 -13.42
N ALA A 192 24.31 -12.96 -12.84
CA ALA A 192 24.24 -12.71 -11.41
C ALA A 192 22.96 -11.93 -11.03
N LEU A 193 22.21 -12.44 -10.05
CA LEU A 193 21.06 -11.78 -9.44
C LEU A 193 21.38 -11.38 -7.98
N PRO A 194 20.98 -10.17 -7.54
CA PRO A 194 21.02 -9.78 -6.14
C PRO A 194 19.80 -10.35 -5.40
N LEU A 195 19.99 -10.81 -4.17
CA LEU A 195 18.96 -11.42 -3.33
C LEU A 195 18.92 -10.79 -1.93
N LEU A 196 17.72 -10.70 -1.35
CA LEU A 196 17.58 -10.45 0.09
C LEU A 196 18.07 -11.66 0.90
N GLU A 197 18.40 -11.44 2.18
CA GLU A 197 18.84 -12.50 3.09
C GLU A 197 17.85 -13.67 3.15
N THR A 198 16.55 -13.38 3.15
CA THR A 198 15.48 -14.40 3.13
C THR A 198 15.64 -15.38 1.96
N GLN A 199 15.98 -14.87 0.78
CA GLN A 199 16.14 -15.64 -0.45
C GLN A 199 17.51 -16.32 -0.50
N HIS A 200 18.54 -15.65 0.01
CA HIS A 200 19.86 -16.24 0.21
C HIS A 200 19.79 -17.51 1.07
N ARG A 201 19.10 -17.43 2.21
CA ARG A 201 18.94 -18.55 3.15
C ARG A 201 18.13 -19.68 2.53
N TYR A 202 17.04 -19.35 1.85
CA TYR A 202 16.21 -20.33 1.14
C TYR A 202 17.03 -21.15 0.14
N LEU A 203 17.87 -20.49 -0.68
CA LEU A 203 18.76 -21.20 -1.62
C LEU A 203 19.85 -22.03 -0.94
N LYS A 204 20.38 -21.57 0.21
CA LYS A 204 21.44 -22.29 0.93
C LYS A 204 20.94 -23.54 1.64
N PHE A 205 19.75 -23.48 2.22
CA PHE A 205 19.34 -24.44 3.24
C PHE A 205 18.07 -25.21 2.88
N ASP A 206 17.22 -24.68 1.99
CA ASP A 206 15.90 -25.26 1.74
C ASP A 206 15.79 -25.82 0.30
N GLU A 207 15.94 -24.98 -0.73
CA GLU A 207 15.72 -25.38 -2.12
C GLU A 207 16.63 -24.63 -3.08
N ASN A 208 17.43 -25.38 -3.85
CA ASN A 208 18.26 -24.86 -4.95
C ASN A 208 18.02 -25.65 -6.26
N LYS A 209 16.76 -25.77 -6.67
CA LYS A 209 16.37 -26.57 -7.85
C LYS A 209 16.95 -26.09 -9.18
N TYR A 210 17.38 -24.83 -9.25
CA TYR A 210 17.96 -24.21 -10.45
C TYR A 210 19.50 -24.25 -10.46
N GLU A 211 20.12 -25.02 -9.56
CA GLU A 211 21.58 -25.16 -9.48
C GLU A 211 22.31 -23.80 -9.38
N GLY A 212 21.72 -22.86 -8.65
CA GLY A 212 22.30 -21.53 -8.42
C GLY A 212 23.62 -21.62 -7.67
N ILE A 213 24.56 -20.73 -8.01
CA ILE A 213 25.91 -20.69 -7.44
C ILE A 213 26.04 -19.45 -6.56
N ASP A 214 26.32 -19.64 -5.26
CA ASP A 214 26.65 -18.55 -4.36
C ASP A 214 28.00 -17.92 -4.74
N LEU A 215 28.01 -16.64 -5.09
CA LEU A 215 29.24 -15.93 -5.43
C LEU A 215 30.07 -15.57 -4.19
N ASN A 216 29.54 -15.83 -2.98
CA ASN A 216 30.11 -15.49 -1.69
C ASN A 216 30.49 -14.00 -1.63
N HIS A 217 29.57 -13.16 -2.11
CA HIS A 217 29.71 -11.72 -2.16
C HIS A 217 28.43 -11.03 -1.69
N VAL A 218 28.62 -9.95 -0.93
CA VAL A 218 27.56 -9.07 -0.47
C VAL A 218 27.87 -7.65 -0.89
N THR A 219 26.83 -6.89 -1.19
CA THR A 219 26.91 -5.47 -1.57
C THR A 219 25.93 -4.69 -0.73
N THR A 220 26.36 -3.55 -0.19
CA THR A 220 25.47 -2.65 0.53
C THR A 220 24.76 -1.73 -0.47
N ILE A 221 23.43 -1.77 -0.54
CA ILE A 221 22.65 -1.01 -1.53
C ILE A 221 22.14 0.31 -0.93
N GLY A 222 21.44 0.22 0.20
CA GLY A 222 20.89 1.39 0.88
C GLY A 222 19.68 1.08 1.74
N LEU A 223 18.75 2.02 1.83
CA LEU A 223 17.65 2.02 2.81
C LEU A 223 16.42 1.27 2.29
N PRO A 224 15.70 0.51 3.13
CA PRO A 224 14.42 -0.05 2.73
C PRO A 224 13.35 1.06 2.64
N THR A 225 12.47 0.95 1.64
CA THR A 225 11.23 1.75 1.57
C THR A 225 10.18 1.18 2.51
N SER A 226 8.99 1.79 2.56
CA SER A 226 7.84 1.26 3.30
C SER A 226 7.40 -0.15 2.87
N SER A 227 7.84 -0.63 1.69
CA SER A 227 7.61 -2.01 1.24
C SER A 227 8.56 -3.04 1.89
N LEU A 228 9.64 -2.57 2.52
CA LEU A 228 10.78 -3.33 3.06
C LEU A 228 11.61 -4.12 2.04
N ARG A 229 11.01 -4.59 0.95
CA ARG A 229 11.68 -5.34 -0.13
C ARG A 229 12.20 -4.48 -1.27
N THR A 230 11.91 -3.19 -1.25
CA THR A 230 12.43 -2.21 -2.21
C THR A 230 13.44 -1.34 -1.48
N LEU A 231 14.63 -1.20 -2.05
CA LEU A 231 15.76 -0.49 -1.46
C LEU A 231 16.03 0.79 -2.25
N ILE A 232 16.16 1.92 -1.57
CA ILE A 232 16.62 3.19 -2.13
C ILE A 232 18.15 3.13 -2.21
N HIS A 233 18.72 3.34 -3.39
CA HIS A 233 20.17 3.30 -3.57
C HIS A 233 20.88 4.48 -2.88
N ASN A 234 21.98 4.21 -2.18
CA ASN A 234 22.72 5.20 -1.40
C ASN A 234 23.28 6.35 -2.25
N ALA A 235 23.79 6.05 -3.45
CA ALA A 235 24.37 7.08 -4.34
C ALA A 235 23.31 7.81 -5.17
N ASN A 236 22.10 7.26 -5.30
CA ASN A 236 21.06 7.84 -6.14
C ASN A 236 19.65 7.51 -5.59
N PRO A 237 19.01 8.43 -4.86
CA PRO A 237 17.71 8.18 -4.26
C PRO A 237 16.56 7.94 -5.25
N THR A 238 16.72 8.26 -6.54
CA THR A 238 15.73 7.94 -7.58
C THR A 238 15.91 6.56 -8.20
N LEU A 239 16.98 5.84 -7.86
CA LEU A 239 17.23 4.47 -8.27
C LEU A 239 16.85 3.54 -7.13
N HIS A 240 15.87 2.67 -7.36
CA HIS A 240 15.38 1.71 -6.38
C HIS A 240 15.60 0.27 -6.87
N LEU A 241 15.95 -0.63 -5.95
CA LEU A 241 16.07 -2.08 -6.20
C LEU A 241 14.95 -2.82 -5.45
N LYS A 242 14.01 -3.39 -6.17
CA LYS A 242 12.92 -4.23 -5.64
C LYS A 242 13.30 -5.70 -5.78
N LEU A 243 13.16 -6.46 -4.70
CA LEU A 243 13.62 -7.84 -4.59
C LEU A 243 12.48 -8.78 -4.21
N SER A 244 12.52 -10.00 -4.73
CA SER A 244 11.63 -11.06 -4.27
C SER A 244 11.95 -11.45 -2.83
N THR A 245 10.92 -11.76 -2.05
CA THR A 245 11.08 -12.38 -0.74
C THR A 245 10.00 -13.41 -0.43
N ASN A 246 10.38 -14.48 0.27
CA ASN A 246 9.44 -15.48 0.78
C ASN A 246 8.73 -15.03 2.06
N ALA A 247 9.09 -13.84 2.56
CA ALA A 247 8.46 -13.30 3.74
C ALA A 247 6.96 -13.09 3.55
N LYS A 248 6.22 -13.39 4.61
CA LYS A 248 4.77 -13.28 4.62
C LYS A 248 4.36 -12.03 5.37
N THR A 249 3.71 -11.12 4.69
CA THR A 249 3.16 -9.91 5.32
C THR A 249 1.70 -9.79 4.90
N LEU A 250 0.78 -9.61 5.86
CA LEU A 250 -0.66 -9.51 5.59
C LEU A 250 -1.22 -10.67 4.75
N GLY A 251 -0.74 -11.89 4.97
CA GLY A 251 -1.19 -13.10 4.26
C GLY A 251 -0.74 -13.23 2.81
N ALA A 252 0.11 -12.31 2.34
CA ALA A 252 0.72 -12.40 1.01
C ALA A 252 2.21 -12.75 1.11
N ILE A 253 2.64 -13.71 0.29
CA ILE A 253 4.06 -13.92 0.00
C ILE A 253 4.51 -12.75 -0.88
N ARG A 254 5.60 -12.09 -0.47
CA ARG A 254 6.16 -10.95 -1.20
C ARG A 254 7.10 -11.37 -2.33
N SER A 255 6.63 -12.30 -3.17
CA SER A 255 7.31 -12.72 -4.41
C SER A 255 7.03 -11.74 -5.58
N MET A 256 7.63 -12.00 -6.74
CA MET A 256 7.48 -11.18 -7.95
C MET A 256 7.10 -12.04 -9.16
N PRO A 257 5.85 -12.57 -9.23
CA PRO A 257 5.44 -13.50 -10.28
C PRO A 257 5.77 -12.97 -11.68
N GLY A 258 6.31 -13.82 -12.56
CA GLY A 258 6.76 -13.39 -13.89
C GLY A 258 5.66 -12.69 -14.70
N ARG A 259 4.42 -13.17 -14.60
CA ARG A 259 3.26 -12.52 -15.24
C ARG A 259 2.98 -11.10 -14.72
N TYR A 260 3.27 -10.80 -13.45
CA TYR A 260 3.06 -9.46 -12.89
C TYR A 260 4.13 -8.48 -13.40
N LEU A 261 5.37 -8.94 -13.54
CA LEU A 261 6.44 -8.13 -14.14
C LEU A 261 6.14 -7.80 -15.60
N MET A 262 5.66 -8.78 -16.36
CA MET A 262 5.27 -8.57 -17.76
C MET A 262 4.05 -7.66 -17.88
N ASN A 263 3.00 -7.89 -17.08
CA ASN A 263 1.81 -7.03 -17.10
C ASN A 263 2.14 -5.59 -16.63
N GLY A 264 3.04 -5.43 -15.66
CA GLY A 264 3.52 -4.12 -15.21
C GLY A 264 4.27 -3.35 -16.29
N HIS A 265 5.06 -4.05 -17.13
CA HIS A 265 5.67 -3.45 -18.31
C HIS A 265 4.60 -3.00 -19.32
N THR A 266 3.66 -3.89 -19.69
CA THR A 266 2.57 -3.55 -20.62
C THR A 266 1.73 -2.38 -20.10
N ALA A 267 1.46 -2.35 -18.79
CA ALA A 267 0.74 -1.28 -18.13
C ALA A 267 1.51 0.05 -18.16
N TYR A 268 2.83 0.03 -17.98
CA TYR A 268 3.68 1.21 -18.06
C TYR A 268 3.63 1.86 -19.44
N ASP A 269 3.78 1.07 -20.51
CA ASP A 269 3.73 1.59 -21.88
C ASP A 269 2.36 2.20 -22.20
N PHE A 270 1.30 1.45 -21.89
CA PHE A 270 -0.08 1.90 -22.13
C PHE A 270 -0.44 3.16 -21.32
N LEU A 271 -0.04 3.24 -20.04
CA LEU A 271 -0.30 4.44 -19.25
C LEU A 271 0.45 5.66 -19.78
N ASN A 272 1.71 5.50 -20.23
CA ASN A 272 2.45 6.60 -20.82
C ASN A 272 1.78 7.11 -22.10
N GLU A 273 1.25 6.22 -22.96
CA GLU A 273 0.45 6.60 -24.13
C GLU A 273 -0.75 7.46 -23.71
N VAL A 274 -1.58 6.95 -22.79
CA VAL A 274 -2.80 7.65 -22.34
C VAL A 274 -2.48 8.98 -21.67
N ILE A 275 -1.43 9.04 -20.84
CA ILE A 275 -0.99 10.28 -20.17
C ILE A 275 -0.56 11.31 -21.22
N ASN A 276 0.24 10.91 -22.21
CA ASN A 276 0.78 11.82 -23.22
C ASN A 276 -0.28 12.41 -24.15
N GLU A 277 -1.37 11.68 -24.36
CA GLU A 277 -2.51 12.09 -25.21
C GLU A 277 -3.63 12.77 -24.43
N THR A 278 -3.61 12.73 -23.09
CA THR A 278 -4.66 13.34 -22.25
C THR A 278 -4.17 14.65 -21.63
N ALA A 279 -4.60 15.78 -22.22
CA ALA A 279 -4.13 17.12 -21.86
C ALA A 279 -4.20 17.48 -20.37
N LEU A 280 -5.25 17.04 -19.65
CA LEU A 280 -5.42 17.36 -18.23
C LEU A 280 -4.34 16.72 -17.35
N ILE A 281 -3.87 15.52 -17.69
CA ILE A 281 -2.95 14.73 -16.85
C ILE A 281 -1.51 14.70 -17.38
N LYS A 282 -1.27 15.08 -18.65
CA LYS A 282 0.05 15.02 -19.30
C LYS A 282 1.21 15.61 -18.51
N ASN A 283 0.98 16.74 -17.84
CA ASN A 283 2.00 17.42 -17.02
C ASN A 283 1.74 17.27 -15.51
N ARG A 284 0.74 16.48 -15.12
CA ARG A 284 0.32 16.27 -13.73
C ARG A 284 0.57 14.86 -13.23
N LEU A 285 0.79 13.89 -14.12
CA LEU A 285 0.99 12.49 -13.78
C LEU A 285 2.21 11.96 -14.52
N PHE A 286 3.14 11.39 -13.77
CA PHE A 286 4.33 10.71 -14.28
C PHE A 286 4.39 9.28 -13.75
N LEU A 287 5.17 8.44 -14.42
CA LEU A 287 5.36 7.05 -14.01
C LEU A 287 6.83 6.83 -13.62
N SER A 288 7.05 6.05 -12.57
CA SER A 288 8.35 5.44 -12.31
C SER A 288 8.61 4.38 -13.39
N ASN A 289 9.80 4.35 -13.98
CA ASN A 289 10.15 3.30 -14.93
C ASN A 289 10.53 2.02 -14.15
N GLU A 290 9.76 0.95 -14.36
CA GLU A 290 9.96 -0.36 -13.72
C GLU A 290 10.17 -1.47 -14.77
N THR A 291 10.51 -1.09 -15.99
CA THR A 291 10.62 -2.03 -17.11
C THR A 291 11.86 -2.92 -17.02
N HIS A 292 12.80 -2.65 -16.12
CA HIS A 292 14.04 -3.42 -15.97
C HIS A 292 13.87 -4.51 -14.89
N TRP A 293 13.67 -5.76 -15.29
CA TRP A 293 13.44 -6.87 -14.34
C TRP A 293 14.02 -8.20 -14.80
N TRP A 294 14.32 -9.07 -13.83
CA TRP A 294 14.82 -10.43 -14.02
C TRP A 294 14.17 -11.36 -13.00
N VAL A 295 13.66 -12.50 -13.46
CA VAL A 295 13.03 -13.51 -12.60
C VAL A 295 13.44 -14.91 -13.01
N LEU A 296 13.73 -15.75 -12.03
CA LEU A 296 14.16 -17.13 -12.26
C LEU A 296 12.96 -18.03 -12.56
N GLY A 297 13.07 -18.90 -13.57
CA GLY A 297 12.13 -20.00 -13.82
C GLY A 297 11.64 -20.14 -15.27
N LYS A 298 12.51 -19.98 -16.28
CA LYS A 298 12.17 -20.20 -17.72
C LYS A 298 11.66 -21.62 -18.02
N GLN A 299 11.94 -22.59 -17.15
CA GLN A 299 11.42 -23.96 -17.26
C GLN A 299 9.89 -24.07 -17.06
N GLU A 300 9.24 -23.00 -16.60
CA GLU A 300 7.81 -22.96 -16.31
C GLU A 300 7.11 -21.93 -17.21
N PRO A 301 5.86 -22.16 -17.65
CA PRO A 301 5.07 -21.11 -18.30
C PRO A 301 5.01 -19.84 -17.42
N ILE A 302 5.19 -18.66 -18.01
CA ILE A 302 5.30 -17.39 -17.25
C ILE A 302 4.11 -17.13 -16.29
N VAL A 303 2.91 -17.61 -16.65
CA VAL A 303 1.70 -17.55 -15.82
C VAL A 303 1.87 -18.31 -14.50
N LYS A 304 2.60 -19.43 -14.52
CA LYS A 304 2.87 -20.31 -13.38
C LYS A 304 4.11 -19.91 -12.58
N ASN A 305 4.99 -19.10 -13.16
CA ASN A 305 6.19 -18.63 -12.48
C ASN A 305 5.81 -17.77 -11.25
N LEU A 306 6.10 -18.29 -10.05
CA LEU A 306 5.75 -17.65 -8.78
C LEU A 306 6.68 -16.50 -8.40
N GLY A 307 7.81 -16.33 -9.09
CA GLY A 307 8.75 -15.25 -8.87
C GLY A 307 9.42 -15.26 -7.51
N VAL A 308 9.72 -16.46 -6.99
CA VAL A 308 10.38 -16.66 -5.69
C VAL A 308 11.77 -16.03 -5.66
N ILE A 309 12.45 -15.99 -6.81
CA ILE A 309 13.76 -15.37 -7.00
C ILE A 309 13.65 -14.41 -8.17
N GLY A 310 13.89 -13.13 -7.91
CA GLY A 310 13.83 -12.09 -8.92
C GLY A 310 14.19 -10.72 -8.34
N CYS A 311 14.47 -9.80 -9.25
CA CYS A 311 14.74 -8.40 -8.94
C CYS A 311 14.17 -7.49 -10.04
N GLN A 312 13.89 -6.25 -9.67
CA GLN A 312 13.43 -5.20 -10.57
C GLN A 312 14.11 -3.90 -10.17
N VAL A 313 14.61 -3.18 -11.16
CA VAL A 313 15.16 -1.84 -10.98
C VAL A 313 14.08 -0.83 -11.32
N ARG A 314 13.84 0.10 -10.41
CA ARG A 314 12.89 1.20 -10.56
C ARG A 314 13.64 2.51 -10.64
N HIS A 315 13.30 3.32 -11.64
CA HIS A 315 13.77 4.70 -11.76
C HIS A 315 12.61 5.66 -11.55
N LEU A 316 12.68 6.50 -10.52
CA LEU A 316 11.80 7.67 -10.41
C LEU A 316 12.20 8.70 -11.49
N PRO A 317 11.27 9.58 -11.93
CA PRO A 317 11.59 10.68 -12.83
C PRO A 317 12.79 11.52 -12.36
N ASN A 318 13.65 11.93 -13.30
CA ASN A 318 14.92 12.62 -12.98
C ASN A 318 14.73 13.93 -12.20
N PHE A 319 13.63 14.65 -12.43
CA PHE A 319 13.33 15.90 -11.73
C PHE A 319 13.15 15.70 -10.21
N CYS A 320 12.96 14.47 -9.73
CA CYS A 320 12.94 14.17 -8.29
C CYS A 320 14.29 14.41 -7.60
N GLN A 321 15.39 14.57 -8.36
CA GLN A 321 16.69 14.96 -7.83
C GLN A 321 16.87 16.49 -7.75
N ASP A 322 15.96 17.25 -8.36
CA ASP A 322 16.03 18.71 -8.32
C ASP A 322 15.83 19.19 -6.89
N LYS A 323 16.74 20.04 -6.40
CA LYS A 323 16.72 20.52 -5.00
C LYS A 323 15.47 21.31 -4.62
N ASN A 324 14.74 21.83 -5.62
CA ASN A 324 13.50 22.57 -5.42
C ASN A 324 12.25 21.68 -5.44
N VAL A 325 12.42 20.38 -5.74
CA VAL A 325 11.34 19.40 -5.78
C VAL A 325 11.36 18.57 -4.51
N THR A 326 10.20 18.43 -3.88
CA THR A 326 9.98 17.64 -2.67
C THR A 326 9.09 16.44 -3.01
N PRO A 327 9.68 15.29 -3.39
CA PRO A 327 8.93 14.06 -3.63
C PRO A 327 8.53 13.40 -2.30
N ILE A 328 7.24 13.12 -2.15
CA ILE A 328 6.63 12.56 -0.95
C ILE A 328 5.75 11.37 -1.32
N THR A 329 5.98 10.21 -0.72
CA THR A 329 5.03 9.09 -0.78
C THR A 329 3.78 9.45 0.01
N MET A 330 2.59 9.39 -0.61
CA MET A 330 1.36 9.94 -0.02
C MET A 330 0.96 9.28 1.31
N SER A 331 1.29 7.99 1.53
CA SER A 331 1.05 7.34 2.83
C SER A 331 1.77 8.02 4.01
N ALA A 332 2.86 8.74 3.76
CA ALA A 332 3.55 9.51 4.78
C ALA A 332 2.67 10.62 5.37
N LEU A 333 1.79 11.19 4.54
CA LEU A 333 0.88 12.27 4.93
C LEU A 333 -0.25 11.80 5.86
N SER A 334 -0.41 10.48 6.03
CA SER A 334 -1.34 9.89 7.00
C SER A 334 -0.69 9.58 8.36
N CYS A 335 0.58 9.96 8.58
CA CYS A 335 1.26 9.77 9.86
C CYS A 335 0.64 10.66 10.94
N THR A 336 0.13 10.03 12.00
CA THR A 336 -0.64 10.74 13.05
C THR A 336 0.18 11.13 14.28
N TYR A 337 1.46 10.78 14.30
CA TYR A 337 2.40 11.03 15.43
C TYR A 337 3.12 12.37 15.33
N VAL A 338 3.11 13.02 14.17
CA VAL A 338 3.76 14.31 13.88
C VAL A 338 2.85 15.12 12.95
N ASP A 339 3.13 16.42 12.77
CA ASP A 339 2.58 17.18 11.65
C ASP A 339 3.29 16.70 10.38
N PRO A 340 2.63 15.93 9.50
CA PRO A 340 3.31 15.32 8.37
C PRO A 340 3.75 16.36 7.34
N TRP A 341 3.00 17.45 7.17
CA TRP A 341 3.28 18.50 6.19
C TRP A 341 4.54 19.28 6.58
N GLU A 342 4.59 19.76 7.83
CA GLU A 342 5.77 20.46 8.36
C GLU A 342 6.99 19.53 8.38
N THR A 343 6.82 18.29 8.85
CA THR A 343 7.91 17.31 8.94
C THR A 343 8.55 17.02 7.58
N LEU A 344 7.75 16.99 6.52
CA LEU A 344 8.18 16.73 5.14
C LEU A 344 8.63 18.00 4.40
N GLY A 345 8.60 19.16 5.06
CA GLY A 345 9.10 20.43 4.51
C GLY A 345 8.13 21.09 3.53
N VAL A 346 6.83 20.82 3.63
CA VAL A 346 5.79 21.51 2.85
C VAL A 346 5.13 22.56 3.73
N GLU A 347 5.41 23.81 3.43
CA GLU A 347 4.89 24.96 4.17
C GLU A 347 3.55 25.43 3.59
N GLY A 348 2.66 25.92 4.46
CA GLY A 348 1.36 26.43 4.06
C GLY A 348 0.30 26.15 5.12
N ASP A 349 -0.88 26.75 4.90
CA ASP A 349 -2.08 26.42 5.65
C ASP A 349 -2.49 24.97 5.39
N LYS A 350 -2.63 24.17 6.45
CA LYS A 350 -2.79 22.72 6.34
C LYS A 350 -4.08 22.32 5.64
N TRP A 351 -5.16 23.08 5.87
CA TRP A 351 -6.42 22.87 5.18
C TRP A 351 -6.29 23.15 3.67
N THR A 352 -5.63 24.26 3.31
CA THR A 352 -5.37 24.61 1.91
C THR A 352 -4.50 23.57 1.21
N LEU A 353 -3.46 23.05 1.86
CA LEU A 353 -2.62 21.97 1.33
C LEU A 353 -3.42 20.68 1.09
N LEU A 354 -4.26 20.27 2.06
CA LEU A 354 -5.15 19.11 1.90
C LEU A 354 -6.14 19.29 0.75
N LYS A 355 -6.72 20.49 0.63
CA LYS A 355 -7.65 20.83 -0.44
C LYS A 355 -6.99 20.76 -1.80
N ASP A 356 -5.82 21.38 -1.95
CA ASP A 356 -5.06 21.39 -3.21
C ASP A 356 -4.65 19.97 -3.64
N LEU A 357 -4.16 19.18 -2.69
CA LEU A 357 -3.87 17.75 -2.91
C LEU A 357 -5.12 17.00 -3.39
N SER A 358 -6.26 17.19 -2.71
CA SER A 358 -7.50 16.49 -3.00
C SER A 358 -8.07 16.86 -4.36
N VAL A 359 -8.04 18.15 -4.73
CA VAL A 359 -8.47 18.64 -6.05
C VAL A 359 -7.66 17.93 -7.14
N HIS A 360 -6.34 18.03 -7.08
CA HIS A 360 -5.48 17.48 -8.11
C HIS A 360 -5.56 15.95 -8.16
N PHE A 361 -5.64 15.27 -7.01
CA PHE A 361 -5.74 13.82 -6.93
C PHE A 361 -7.05 13.34 -7.58
N ILE A 362 -8.19 13.86 -7.12
CA ILE A 362 -9.52 13.45 -7.60
C ILE A 362 -9.64 13.71 -9.10
N GLN A 363 -9.28 14.91 -9.57
CA GLN A 363 -9.32 15.24 -11.00
C GLN A 363 -8.45 14.29 -11.84
N THR A 364 -7.24 13.95 -11.36
CA THR A 364 -6.33 13.04 -12.07
C THR A 364 -6.91 11.64 -12.21
N PHE A 365 -7.35 11.04 -11.10
CA PHE A 365 -7.80 9.65 -11.12
C PHE A 365 -9.22 9.48 -11.69
N LEU A 366 -10.09 10.48 -11.57
CA LEU A 366 -11.36 10.48 -12.31
C LEU A 366 -11.13 10.62 -13.82
N THR A 367 -10.13 11.41 -14.24
CA THR A 367 -9.77 11.50 -15.67
C THR A 367 -9.30 10.15 -16.21
N LEU A 368 -8.46 9.42 -15.47
CA LEU A 368 -8.07 8.06 -15.85
C LEU A 368 -9.27 7.09 -15.87
N TRP A 369 -10.17 7.19 -14.88
CA TRP A 369 -11.36 6.35 -14.83
C TRP A 369 -12.28 6.59 -16.04
N VAL A 370 -12.45 7.84 -16.48
CA VAL A 370 -13.19 8.18 -17.70
C VAL A 370 -12.56 7.50 -18.93
N LYS A 371 -11.23 7.32 -18.93
CA LYS A 371 -10.50 6.57 -19.97
C LYS A 371 -10.58 5.05 -19.82
N GLY A 372 -11.32 4.53 -18.85
CA GLY A 372 -11.44 3.10 -18.59
C GLY A 372 -10.25 2.52 -17.82
N ILE A 373 -9.56 3.33 -17.02
CA ILE A 373 -8.29 2.96 -16.38
C ILE A 373 -8.33 3.30 -14.88
N MET A 374 -7.86 2.37 -14.04
CA MET A 374 -7.71 2.61 -12.61
C MET A 374 -6.43 1.97 -12.08
N PRO A 375 -5.35 2.76 -11.90
CA PRO A 375 -4.16 2.32 -11.18
C PRO A 375 -4.48 2.00 -9.71
N GLU A 376 -3.59 1.28 -9.04
CA GLU A 376 -3.71 1.04 -7.60
C GLU A 376 -3.31 2.30 -6.80
N CYS A 377 -4.19 3.30 -6.79
CA CYS A 377 -3.94 4.66 -6.30
C CYS A 377 -3.94 4.84 -4.76
N HIS A 378 -3.52 3.81 -4.01
CA HIS A 378 -3.33 3.94 -2.57
C HIS A 378 -2.04 4.70 -2.22
N GLY A 379 -1.92 5.17 -0.98
CA GLY A 379 -0.85 6.09 -0.57
C GLY A 379 0.59 5.57 -0.77
N GLN A 380 0.82 4.25 -0.73
CA GLN A 380 2.14 3.68 -0.97
C GLN A 380 2.57 3.69 -2.45
N ASN A 381 1.64 3.60 -3.41
CA ASN A 381 1.94 3.52 -4.85
C ASN A 381 1.84 4.89 -5.54
N THR A 382 1.38 5.91 -4.80
CA THR A 382 1.24 7.28 -5.30
C THR A 382 2.18 8.19 -4.53
N MET A 383 3.03 8.89 -5.26
CA MET A 383 3.85 9.97 -4.72
C MET A 383 3.30 11.30 -5.22
N VAL A 384 3.41 12.34 -4.40
CA VAL A 384 3.14 13.73 -4.76
C VAL A 384 4.46 14.50 -4.72
N CYS A 385 4.67 15.37 -5.70
CA CYS A 385 5.82 16.26 -5.76
C CYS A 385 5.36 17.69 -5.52
N TYR A 386 6.01 18.38 -4.59
CA TYR A 386 5.86 19.82 -4.41
C TYR A 386 7.06 20.55 -5.00
N GLU A 387 6.83 21.73 -5.57
CA GLU A 387 7.88 22.66 -6.00
C GLU A 387 7.55 24.05 -5.46
N SER A 388 8.46 24.59 -4.66
CA SER A 388 8.22 25.86 -3.95
C SER A 388 6.88 25.87 -3.18
N ASN A 389 6.59 24.78 -2.45
CA ASN A 389 5.36 24.56 -1.69
C ASN A 389 4.04 24.45 -2.50
N ASN A 390 4.10 24.41 -3.83
CA ASN A 390 2.94 24.18 -4.68
C ASN A 390 2.96 22.75 -5.22
N LEU A 391 1.79 22.12 -5.34
CA LEU A 391 1.68 20.79 -5.95
C LEU A 391 2.12 20.88 -7.42
N LYS A 392 3.15 20.11 -7.77
CA LYS A 392 3.71 20.02 -9.13
C LYS A 392 3.06 18.90 -9.92
N CYS A 393 3.10 17.68 -9.39
CA CYS A 393 2.60 16.48 -10.06
C CYS A 393 2.48 15.28 -9.12
N PHE A 394 1.84 14.22 -9.60
CA PHE A 394 1.89 12.88 -9.03
C PHE A 394 2.86 11.98 -9.80
N ILE A 395 3.41 10.99 -9.09
CA ILE A 395 4.19 9.89 -9.67
C ILE A 395 3.59 8.57 -9.22
N LEU A 396 3.28 7.70 -10.19
CA LEU A 396 2.86 6.32 -9.92
C LEU A 396 4.04 5.35 -9.94
N ARG A 397 3.93 4.29 -9.15
CA ARG A 397 4.84 3.14 -9.13
C ARG A 397 4.04 1.87 -8.84
N ASP A 398 4.66 0.71 -9.02
CA ASP A 398 4.05 -0.62 -8.91
C ASP A 398 2.88 -0.79 -9.91
N HIS A 399 3.23 -0.88 -11.21
CA HIS A 399 2.25 -0.88 -12.31
C HIS A 399 1.61 -2.25 -12.59
N ASP A 400 1.98 -3.29 -11.84
CA ASP A 400 1.57 -4.68 -12.06
C ASP A 400 0.08 -4.94 -11.83
N THR A 401 -0.62 -4.02 -11.16
CA THR A 401 -2.05 -4.13 -10.84
C THR A 401 -2.92 -3.06 -11.51
N LEU A 402 -2.51 -2.52 -12.66
CA LEU A 402 -3.32 -1.57 -13.43
C LEU A 402 -4.62 -2.22 -13.91
N ARG A 403 -5.75 -1.74 -13.39
CA ARG A 403 -7.08 -2.24 -13.73
C ARG A 403 -7.65 -1.48 -14.92
N ILE A 404 -8.29 -2.21 -15.82
CA ILE A 404 -8.80 -1.69 -17.09
C ILE A 404 -10.23 -2.12 -17.37
N CYS A 405 -10.95 -1.28 -18.11
CA CYS A 405 -12.22 -1.60 -18.73
C CYS A 405 -12.04 -1.48 -20.24
N THR A 406 -11.97 -2.62 -20.92
CA THR A 406 -11.60 -2.68 -22.35
C THR A 406 -12.57 -1.86 -23.19
N THR A 407 -13.88 -1.98 -22.94
CA THR A 407 -14.92 -1.23 -23.65
C THR A 407 -14.74 0.29 -23.49
N ALA A 408 -14.47 0.77 -22.28
CA ALA A 408 -14.31 2.20 -22.02
C ALA A 408 -13.00 2.77 -22.61
N ILE A 409 -11.94 1.95 -22.67
CA ILE A 409 -10.68 2.30 -23.35
C ILE A 409 -10.91 2.46 -24.86
N GLU A 410 -11.60 1.51 -25.49
CA GLU A 410 -11.93 1.56 -26.91
C GLU A 410 -12.84 2.76 -27.25
N GLU A 411 -13.87 3.00 -26.44
CA GLU A 411 -14.73 4.19 -26.54
C GLU A 411 -13.95 5.50 -26.39
N SER A 412 -12.83 5.47 -25.65
CA SER A 412 -11.92 6.60 -25.44
C SER A 412 -10.89 6.77 -26.56
N GLY A 413 -10.88 5.89 -27.56
CA GLY A 413 -10.01 5.96 -28.73
C GLY A 413 -8.66 5.25 -28.58
N PHE A 414 -8.45 4.48 -27.52
CA PHE A 414 -7.19 3.76 -27.26
C PHE A 414 -7.33 2.26 -27.53
N THR A 415 -6.19 1.57 -27.71
CA THR A 415 -6.16 0.11 -27.79
C THR A 415 -5.92 -0.47 -26.39
N PRO A 416 -6.79 -1.35 -25.86
CA PRO A 416 -6.57 -1.95 -24.54
C PRO A 416 -5.30 -2.79 -24.49
N PRO A 417 -4.51 -2.72 -23.40
CA PRO A 417 -3.33 -3.56 -23.25
C PRO A 417 -3.72 -5.03 -23.08
N ILE A 418 -2.89 -5.92 -23.62
CA ILE A 418 -3.09 -7.37 -23.52
C ILE A 418 -2.31 -7.90 -22.32
N TYR A 419 -3.03 -8.31 -21.27
CA TYR A 419 -2.40 -8.93 -20.10
C TYR A 419 -2.32 -10.45 -20.20
N THR A 420 -1.24 -10.97 -19.62
CA THR A 420 -1.07 -12.40 -19.37
C THR A 420 -1.65 -12.74 -18.01
N ILE A 421 -2.74 -13.50 -18.02
CA ILE A 421 -3.54 -13.83 -16.82
C ILE A 421 -3.67 -15.33 -16.64
N ASP A 422 -3.82 -15.76 -15.39
CA ASP A 422 -4.25 -17.12 -15.07
C ASP A 422 -5.78 -17.19 -15.10
N THR A 423 -6.34 -17.75 -16.17
CA THR A 423 -7.78 -17.89 -16.35
C THR A 423 -8.43 -18.92 -15.42
N SER A 424 -7.64 -19.69 -14.66
CA SER A 424 -8.17 -20.60 -13.63
C SER A 424 -8.55 -19.89 -12.34
N THR A 425 -8.15 -18.62 -12.17
CA THR A 425 -8.46 -17.80 -10.99
C THR A 425 -9.26 -16.56 -11.38
N PRO A 426 -10.09 -16.00 -10.48
CA PRO A 426 -10.79 -14.75 -10.76
C PRO A 426 -9.83 -13.61 -11.13
N ASN A 427 -10.03 -13.01 -12.30
CA ASN A 427 -9.26 -11.87 -12.77
C ASN A 427 -9.77 -10.58 -12.13
N ASN A 428 -8.87 -9.78 -11.55
CA ASN A 428 -9.17 -8.47 -10.98
C ASN A 428 -8.47 -7.31 -11.71
N LEU A 429 -7.90 -7.55 -12.89
CA LEU A 429 -7.24 -6.57 -13.75
C LEU A 429 -8.13 -6.13 -14.92
N ILE A 430 -8.96 -7.02 -15.47
CA ILE A 430 -9.77 -6.73 -16.67
C ILE A 430 -11.25 -6.78 -16.32
N PHE A 431 -11.94 -5.67 -16.56
CA PHE A 431 -13.37 -5.50 -16.30
C PHE A 431 -14.12 -5.21 -17.61
N THR A 432 -15.39 -5.61 -17.67
CA THR A 432 -16.27 -5.31 -18.81
C THR A 432 -17.12 -4.07 -18.58
N LYS A 433 -17.21 -3.60 -17.33
CA LYS A 433 -17.98 -2.46 -16.87
C LYS A 433 -17.07 -1.44 -16.20
N ASN A 434 -17.14 -0.18 -16.62
CA ASN A 434 -16.32 0.88 -16.05
C ASN A 434 -16.72 1.17 -14.59
N GLU A 435 -17.98 0.90 -14.25
CA GLU A 435 -18.52 1.02 -12.90
C GLU A 435 -17.76 0.14 -11.89
N ASP A 436 -17.31 -1.05 -12.31
CA ASP A 436 -16.58 -1.96 -11.42
C ASP A 436 -15.17 -1.42 -11.08
N LEU A 437 -14.57 -0.65 -12.00
CA LEU A 437 -13.32 0.07 -11.72
C LEU A 437 -13.50 1.17 -10.68
N PHE A 438 -14.68 1.80 -10.66
CA PHE A 438 -14.96 2.92 -9.77
C PHE A 438 -14.90 2.51 -8.30
N ASN A 439 -15.23 1.26 -7.99
CA ASN A 439 -15.07 0.69 -6.65
C ASN A 439 -13.62 0.79 -6.13
N TYR A 440 -12.63 0.68 -7.01
CA TYR A 440 -11.22 0.79 -6.63
C TYR A 440 -10.80 2.24 -6.36
N PHE A 441 -11.40 3.21 -7.06
CA PHE A 441 -11.19 4.62 -6.73
C PHE A 441 -11.77 4.97 -5.35
N ILE A 442 -13.01 4.57 -5.07
CA ILE A 442 -13.66 4.80 -3.76
C ILE A 442 -12.84 4.13 -2.65
N THR A 443 -12.47 2.86 -2.82
CA THR A 443 -11.79 2.11 -1.76
C THR A 443 -10.32 2.50 -1.59
N LEU A 444 -9.54 2.65 -2.67
CA LEU A 444 -8.10 2.86 -2.57
C LEU A 444 -7.71 4.33 -2.62
N GLY A 445 -8.38 5.12 -3.44
CA GLY A 445 -8.11 6.55 -3.60
C GLY A 445 -8.74 7.41 -2.51
N ILE A 446 -10.01 7.17 -2.16
CA ILE A 446 -10.71 7.96 -1.15
C ILE A 446 -10.52 7.36 0.24
N GLN A 447 -11.04 6.15 0.49
CA GLN A 447 -11.12 5.57 1.84
C GLN A 447 -9.76 5.23 2.48
N ILE A 448 -8.79 4.76 1.68
CA ILE A 448 -7.49 4.25 2.19
C ILE A 448 -6.32 5.21 1.88
N ASN A 449 -6.54 6.26 1.10
CA ASN A 449 -5.51 7.26 0.80
C ASN A 449 -5.90 8.66 1.32
N LEU A 450 -6.83 9.37 0.65
CA LEU A 450 -7.18 10.74 1.05
C LEU A 450 -7.76 10.85 2.46
N TYR A 451 -8.62 9.92 2.88
CA TYR A 451 -9.28 10.01 4.18
C TYR A 451 -8.31 9.87 5.37
N PRO A 452 -7.39 8.89 5.43
CA PRO A 452 -6.32 8.87 6.43
C PRO A 452 -5.44 10.13 6.46
N ILE A 453 -5.13 10.69 5.29
CA ILE A 453 -4.38 11.94 5.18
C ILE A 453 -5.18 13.10 5.79
N ALA A 454 -6.48 13.16 5.53
CA ALA A 454 -7.37 14.15 6.13
C ALA A 454 -7.38 14.02 7.66
N LEU A 455 -7.59 12.82 8.21
CA LEU A 455 -7.58 12.62 9.66
C LEU A 455 -6.27 13.05 10.33
N ALA A 456 -5.12 12.81 9.70
CA ALA A 456 -3.83 13.27 10.21
C ALA A 456 -3.69 14.81 10.12
N THR A 457 -4.17 15.40 9.03
CA THR A 457 -4.08 16.84 8.76
C THR A 457 -5.00 17.65 9.66
N LEU A 458 -6.24 17.20 9.85
CA LEU A 458 -7.28 17.93 10.58
C LEU A 458 -6.91 18.20 12.04
N LYS A 459 -6.02 17.39 12.63
CA LYS A 459 -5.43 17.63 13.97
C LYS A 459 -4.74 18.99 14.13
N TYR A 460 -4.33 19.59 13.01
CA TYR A 460 -3.59 20.85 12.96
C TYR A 460 -4.44 21.99 12.36
N THR A 461 -5.77 21.84 12.38
CA THR A 461 -6.73 22.79 11.81
C THR A 461 -7.94 22.94 12.73
N ASP A 462 -8.73 23.99 12.52
CA ASP A 462 -10.06 24.15 13.14
C ASP A 462 -11.19 23.47 12.35
N ARG A 463 -10.83 22.60 11.39
CA ARG A 463 -11.78 21.91 10.50
C ARG A 463 -12.14 20.53 11.04
N THR A 464 -13.30 20.06 10.64
CA THR A 464 -13.87 18.78 11.05
C THR A 464 -13.82 17.74 9.94
N GLU A 465 -14.15 16.49 10.28
CA GLU A 465 -14.34 15.44 9.29
C GLU A 465 -15.48 15.79 8.30
N SER A 466 -16.53 16.49 8.76
CA SER A 466 -17.62 16.94 7.89
C SER A 466 -17.14 17.92 6.84
N ASP A 467 -16.30 18.90 7.23
CA ASP A 467 -15.70 19.85 6.29
C ASP A 467 -14.91 19.11 5.18
N PHE A 468 -14.19 18.04 5.53
CA PHE A 468 -13.46 17.22 4.56
C PHE A 468 -14.41 16.53 3.56
N TRP A 469 -15.48 15.91 4.03
CA TRP A 469 -16.42 15.23 3.13
C TRP A 469 -17.15 16.24 2.23
N GLU A 470 -17.60 17.38 2.76
CA GLU A 470 -18.17 18.47 1.97
C GLU A 470 -17.19 18.97 0.90
N MET A 471 -15.92 19.16 1.26
CA MET A 471 -14.87 19.53 0.31
C MET A 471 -14.69 18.48 -0.79
N VAL A 472 -14.68 17.19 -0.47
CA VAL A 472 -14.58 16.11 -1.48
C VAL A 472 -15.80 16.13 -2.41
N GLN A 473 -17.00 16.33 -1.88
CA GLN A 473 -18.22 16.45 -2.67
C GLN A 473 -18.12 17.63 -3.66
N ASP A 474 -17.72 18.81 -3.19
CA ASP A 474 -17.56 20.00 -4.03
C ASP A 474 -16.56 19.77 -5.17
N ILE A 475 -15.42 19.14 -4.88
CA ILE A 475 -14.38 18.83 -5.89
C ILE A 475 -14.93 17.91 -6.98
N ILE A 476 -15.69 16.88 -6.59
CA ILE A 476 -16.26 15.91 -7.53
C ILE A 476 -17.37 16.56 -8.35
N GLN A 477 -18.20 17.40 -7.73
CA GLN A 477 -19.25 18.13 -8.42
C GLN A 477 -18.66 19.12 -9.45
N ASP A 478 -17.61 19.85 -9.09
CA ASP A 478 -16.85 20.70 -10.01
C ASP A 478 -16.27 19.89 -11.19
N PHE A 479 -15.72 18.69 -10.94
CA PHE A 479 -15.27 17.81 -12.01
C PHE A 479 -16.41 17.41 -12.96
N ILE A 480 -17.57 17.04 -12.42
CA ILE A 480 -18.77 16.67 -13.21
C ILE A 480 -19.24 17.83 -14.09
N GLU A 481 -19.20 19.06 -13.58
CA GLU A 481 -19.71 20.25 -14.25
C GLU A 481 -18.73 20.82 -15.29
N THR A 482 -17.43 20.73 -15.03
CA THR A 482 -16.40 21.39 -15.85
C THR A 482 -15.78 20.49 -16.91
N GLN A 483 -15.77 19.16 -16.71
CA GLN A 483 -15.10 18.25 -17.64
C GLN A 483 -16.01 17.83 -18.79
N PRO A 484 -15.46 17.63 -20.01
CA PRO A 484 -16.23 17.22 -21.19
C PRO A 484 -16.53 15.71 -21.15
N ILE A 485 -17.35 15.28 -20.19
CA ILE A 485 -17.76 13.88 -19.99
C ILE A 485 -19.25 13.70 -20.33
N SER A 486 -19.61 12.47 -20.71
CA SER A 486 -20.99 12.16 -21.13
C SER A 486 -21.98 12.26 -19.95
N GLU A 487 -23.25 12.59 -20.22
CA GLU A 487 -24.31 12.59 -19.20
C GLU A 487 -24.47 11.24 -18.49
N ARG A 488 -24.22 10.13 -19.21
CA ARG A 488 -24.17 8.79 -18.62
C ARG A 488 -23.08 8.70 -17.55
N THR A 489 -21.87 9.19 -17.86
CA THR A 489 -20.73 9.21 -16.94
C THR A 489 -21.03 10.08 -15.72
N LYS A 490 -21.63 11.26 -15.91
CA LYS A 490 -22.05 12.13 -14.80
C LYS A 490 -23.04 11.42 -13.87
N SER A 491 -24.08 10.81 -14.44
CA SER A 491 -25.07 10.04 -13.68
C SER A 491 -24.45 8.87 -12.93
N GLN A 492 -23.46 8.18 -13.50
CA GLN A 492 -22.73 7.12 -12.80
C GLN A 492 -22.01 7.69 -11.57
N ILE A 493 -21.21 8.75 -11.72
CA ILE A 493 -20.49 9.37 -10.59
C ILE A 493 -21.48 9.77 -9.49
N GLN A 494 -22.57 10.45 -9.86
CA GLN A 494 -23.62 10.87 -8.93
C GLN A 494 -24.21 9.70 -8.13
N THR A 495 -24.65 8.65 -8.84
CA THR A 495 -25.28 7.49 -8.20
C THR A 495 -24.32 6.72 -7.29
N TYR A 496 -23.08 6.48 -7.75
CA TYR A 496 -22.15 5.65 -7.00
C TYR A 496 -21.57 6.35 -5.76
N LEU A 497 -21.32 7.65 -5.82
CA LEU A 497 -20.73 8.38 -4.69
C LEU A 497 -21.78 8.96 -3.75
N PHE A 498 -22.89 9.50 -4.26
CA PHE A 498 -23.79 10.33 -3.45
C PHE A 498 -25.15 9.70 -3.21
N ASP A 499 -25.74 9.01 -4.18
CA ASP A 499 -27.12 8.52 -4.04
C ASP A 499 -27.20 7.15 -3.33
N ASN A 500 -26.18 6.30 -3.49
CA ASN A 500 -26.14 4.99 -2.88
C ASN A 500 -25.95 5.08 -1.36
N LYS A 501 -26.84 4.41 -0.60
CA LYS A 501 -26.75 4.32 0.87
C LYS A 501 -25.46 3.69 1.40
N THR A 502 -24.81 2.86 0.58
CA THR A 502 -23.60 2.15 0.93
C THR A 502 -22.51 2.37 -0.10
N TRP A 503 -21.27 2.35 0.37
CA TRP A 503 -20.07 2.35 -0.47
C TRP A 503 -19.42 0.97 -0.49
N PRO A 504 -18.67 0.65 -1.56
CA PRO A 504 -17.76 -0.48 -1.55
C PRO A 504 -16.73 -0.31 -0.43
N PHE A 505 -16.32 -1.43 0.17
CA PHE A 505 -15.29 -1.46 1.19
C PHE A 505 -14.36 -2.66 0.94
N LYS A 506 -13.04 -2.43 0.89
CA LYS A 506 -12.06 -3.51 0.68
C LYS A 506 -11.83 -4.25 2.00
N GLN A 507 -12.47 -5.40 2.15
CA GLN A 507 -12.27 -6.31 3.29
C GLN A 507 -10.98 -7.10 3.09
N LEU A 508 -10.11 -7.09 4.09
CA LEU A 508 -8.88 -7.87 4.15
C LEU A 508 -8.88 -8.87 5.30
N LEU A 509 -9.45 -8.50 6.46
CA LEU A 509 -9.40 -9.30 7.67
C LEU A 509 -10.12 -10.63 7.49
N THR A 510 -11.34 -10.58 6.94
CA THR A 510 -12.14 -11.78 6.66
C THR A 510 -11.42 -12.78 5.77
N PRO A 511 -10.97 -12.41 4.55
CA PRO A 511 -10.28 -13.36 3.68
C PRO A 511 -8.90 -13.77 4.24
N LEU A 512 -8.17 -12.88 4.93
CA LEU A 512 -6.90 -13.21 5.59
C LEU A 512 -7.06 -14.34 6.61
N LEU A 513 -8.09 -14.27 7.45
CA LEU A 513 -8.34 -15.25 8.52
C LEU A 513 -9.06 -16.52 8.05
N ALA A 514 -9.65 -16.50 6.84
CA ALA A 514 -10.30 -17.64 6.22
C ALA A 514 -9.35 -18.46 5.30
N GLN A 515 -8.23 -17.89 4.86
CA GLN A 515 -7.29 -18.58 3.98
C GLN A 515 -6.61 -19.78 4.68
N GLU A 516 -6.70 -20.94 4.05
CA GLU A 516 -5.98 -22.17 4.42
C GLU A 516 -4.53 -22.18 3.90
N SER A 517 -4.27 -21.53 2.77
CA SER A 517 -2.97 -21.47 2.11
C SER A 517 -2.60 -20.04 1.72
N ASP A 518 -1.30 -19.79 1.62
CA ASP A 518 -0.76 -18.46 1.28
C ASP A 518 -0.93 -18.16 -0.21
N SER A 519 -1.15 -16.88 -0.53
CA SER A 519 -1.24 -16.38 -1.90
C SER A 519 -0.15 -15.36 -2.21
N THR A 520 0.15 -15.14 -3.50
CA THR A 520 1.08 -14.10 -3.95
C THR A 520 0.44 -12.70 -3.94
N GLY A 521 -0.88 -12.63 -4.10
CA GLY A 521 -1.68 -11.43 -3.85
C GLY A 521 -2.21 -11.39 -2.43
N MET A 522 -2.50 -10.19 -1.92
CA MET A 522 -3.16 -10.03 -0.63
C MET A 522 -4.61 -10.52 -0.71
N PRO A 523 -5.06 -11.43 0.20
CA PRO A 523 -6.46 -11.82 0.29
C PRO A 523 -7.35 -10.60 0.43
N SER A 524 -8.33 -10.45 -0.46
CA SER A 524 -9.30 -9.36 -0.35
C SER A 524 -10.65 -9.72 -0.94
N LYS A 525 -11.68 -9.05 -0.43
CA LYS A 525 -13.05 -9.10 -0.95
C LYS A 525 -13.64 -7.68 -0.94
N ILE A 526 -14.52 -7.38 -1.89
CA ILE A 526 -15.32 -6.16 -1.83
C ILE A 526 -16.57 -6.45 -0.98
N GLY A 527 -16.62 -5.84 0.20
CA GLY A 527 -17.79 -5.74 1.06
C GLY A 527 -18.46 -4.37 0.91
N THR A 528 -19.28 -4.00 1.88
CA THR A 528 -19.97 -2.70 1.91
C THR A 528 -19.79 -1.99 3.26
N THR A 529 -19.86 -0.67 3.23
CA THR A 529 -19.86 0.21 4.41
C THR A 529 -20.92 1.30 4.21
N PRO A 530 -21.48 1.92 5.27
CA PRO A 530 -22.31 3.10 5.10
C PRO A 530 -21.59 4.18 4.30
N ASN A 531 -22.32 4.85 3.41
CA ASN A 531 -21.80 5.99 2.66
C ASN A 531 -21.64 7.20 3.62
N PRO A 532 -20.45 7.82 3.70
CA PRO A 532 -20.19 9.01 4.53
C PRO A 532 -21.25 10.11 4.42
N TYR A 533 -21.72 10.39 3.20
CA TYR A 533 -22.69 11.46 2.94
C TYR A 533 -24.08 11.18 3.53
N HIS A 534 -24.43 9.91 3.72
CA HIS A 534 -25.67 9.51 4.38
C HIS A 534 -25.49 9.32 5.89
N SER A 535 -24.32 8.85 6.34
CA SER A 535 -24.08 8.60 7.77
C SER A 535 -23.91 9.90 8.57
N LEU A 536 -23.26 10.91 8.01
CA LEU A 536 -23.05 12.19 8.70
C LEU A 536 -24.37 12.96 8.87
N SER A 537 -25.28 12.87 7.90
CA SER A 537 -26.62 13.47 7.99
C SER A 537 -27.50 12.85 9.09
N VAL A 538 -27.19 11.64 9.56
CA VAL A 538 -27.96 10.95 10.64
C VAL A 538 -27.34 11.25 12.01
N SER A 539 -26.00 11.34 12.11
CA SER A 539 -25.29 11.65 13.36
C SER A 539 -25.65 13.01 13.95
N SER A 540 -26.01 13.99 13.12
CA SER A 540 -26.45 15.32 13.55
C SER A 540 -27.84 15.34 14.21
N TYR A 541 -28.65 14.28 14.05
CA TYR A 541 -29.99 14.21 14.65
C TYR A 541 -30.04 13.40 15.95
N GLU A 542 -29.07 12.51 16.20
CA GLU A 542 -29.03 11.71 17.44
C GLU A 542 -28.45 12.48 18.65
N THR A 543 -27.87 13.66 18.46
CA THR A 543 -27.33 14.53 19.52
C THR A 543 -28.34 15.55 20.05
N MET A 544 -29.62 15.46 19.67
CA MET A 544 -30.68 16.37 20.13
C MET A 544 -31.40 15.95 21.43
N ASP A 545 -30.97 14.88 22.11
CA ASP A 545 -31.44 14.58 23.47
C ASP A 545 -30.31 14.79 24.48
N ILE A 546 -30.39 15.93 25.18
CA ILE A 546 -29.57 16.38 26.32
C ILE A 546 -29.92 15.60 27.58
#